data_AF-A0A8J3DJR8-F1
#
_entry.id   AF-A0A8J3DJR8-F1
#
_cell.length_a   1.000
_cell.length_b   1.000
_cell.length_c   1.000
_cell.angle_alpha   90.00
_cell.angle_beta   90.00
_cell.angle_gamma   90.00
#
_symmetry.space_group_name_H-M   'P 1'
#
loop_
_entity.id
_entity.type
_entity.pdbx_description
1 polymer ?
#
loop_
_entity_poly.entity_id
_entity_poly.type
_entity_poly.pdbx_seq_one_letter_code
_entity_poly.pdbx_strand_id
1 'polypeptide(L)'
;MKFTDSVTVAGKPRRTDDGYLIVTAKCVRTGIQMYTGDELGKPEMKLVRVYRAPEEVFAKDSLQSFSHTPITIDHPKDQVTADNWKELSVGEVSTAAKQVDDWIELPLIFKDAAAITQIEAGKRELSAGYVAEFDFTPGVTPAGEAYDASQRSIRINHLALVTKARAGSQARVGDSANTWGAAPIPATIDKETITMSDALRTVVVDGLSVQTTDQGAQAIDKLQKAVADAVKKLADAETKAKTDLDKKDEEIGTLKADKKKLEDAALKPEDIDRLVTGRASLVTSAKALDSNIVTDGKSDADIRKAAVTARLGDAAVKDASEAEISGMFKALTNDAQPNDNVREALRTQDHSVVTGDAWNENVFAAAGVNLKKGA
;
A
#
# COMPACT_ATOMS: atom_id res chain seq x y z
N MET A 1 16.10 1.22 -6.04
CA MET A 1 16.29 -0.08 -5.36
C MET A 1 16.21 0.19 -3.87
N LYS A 2 15.09 -0.17 -3.21
CA LYS A 2 14.99 -0.12 -1.75
C LYS A 2 15.30 -1.52 -1.24
N PHE A 3 16.43 -1.67 -0.56
CA PHE A 3 16.74 -2.88 0.19
C PHE A 3 16.37 -2.58 1.64
N THR A 4 15.32 -3.22 2.14
CA THR A 4 14.94 -3.14 3.55
C THR A 4 15.16 -4.52 4.15
N ASP A 5 16.34 -4.72 4.72
CA ASP A 5 16.62 -5.92 5.51
C ASP A 5 16.03 -5.72 6.91
N SER A 6 14.95 -6.43 7.21
CA SER A 6 14.36 -6.49 8.54
C SER A 6 14.08 -7.95 8.91
N VAL A 7 15.00 -8.54 9.66
CA VAL A 7 14.80 -9.85 10.28
C VAL A 7 13.69 -9.72 11.31
N THR A 8 12.52 -10.24 10.98
CA THR A 8 11.36 -10.24 11.87
C THR A 8 11.32 -11.52 12.69
N VAL A 9 11.09 -11.38 13.99
CA VAL A 9 11.05 -12.44 14.99
C VAL A 9 10.05 -13.54 14.61
N ALA A 10 10.49 -14.80 14.63
CA ALA A 10 9.66 -15.97 14.40
C ALA A 10 8.42 -15.99 15.32
N GLY A 11 7.25 -16.26 14.76
CA GLY A 11 5.98 -16.41 15.48
C GLY A 11 4.95 -15.32 15.16
N LYS A 12 5.34 -14.06 15.00
CA LYS A 12 4.37 -12.98 14.72
C LYS A 12 3.94 -12.97 13.25
N PRO A 13 2.64 -12.73 12.95
CA PRO A 13 2.20 -12.48 11.59
C PRO A 13 3.01 -11.34 10.96
N ARG A 14 3.59 -11.58 9.80
CA ARG A 14 4.45 -10.63 9.09
C ARG A 14 3.92 -10.42 7.68
N ARG A 15 3.83 -9.15 7.27
CA ARG A 15 3.56 -8.80 5.87
C ARG A 15 4.86 -8.61 5.10
N THR A 16 4.95 -9.13 3.89
CA THR A 16 6.05 -8.86 2.97
C THR A 16 5.82 -7.53 2.25
N ASP A 17 6.86 -6.99 1.62
CA ASP A 17 6.75 -5.78 0.79
C ASP A 17 5.80 -5.99 -0.40
N ASP A 18 5.70 -7.22 -0.91
CA ASP A 18 4.77 -7.64 -1.96
C ASP A 18 3.32 -7.83 -1.46
N GLY A 19 3.07 -7.64 -0.16
CA GLY A 19 1.75 -7.71 0.45
C GLY A 19 1.32 -9.08 0.97
N TYR A 20 2.16 -10.11 0.85
CA TYR A 20 1.87 -11.47 1.35
C TYR A 20 1.88 -11.53 2.88
N LEU A 21 1.07 -12.42 3.45
CA LEU A 21 1.01 -12.64 4.88
C LEU A 21 1.69 -13.96 5.24
N ILE A 22 2.76 -13.88 6.04
CA ILE A 22 3.48 -15.05 6.57
C ILE A 22 3.16 -15.17 8.06
N VAL A 23 2.81 -16.37 8.50
CA VAL A 23 2.37 -16.63 9.88
C VAL A 23 2.67 -18.06 10.29
N THR A 24 2.90 -18.28 11.58
CA THR A 24 3.00 -19.62 12.15
C THR A 24 1.73 -19.90 12.94
N ALA A 25 1.10 -21.07 12.73
CA ALA A 25 -0.20 -21.38 13.32
C ALA A 25 -0.32 -22.84 13.77
N LYS A 26 -0.98 -23.06 14.91
CA LYS A 26 -1.49 -24.39 15.26
C LYS A 26 -2.60 -24.76 14.27
N CYS A 27 -2.52 -25.95 13.68
CA CYS A 27 -3.42 -26.33 12.58
C CYS A 27 -4.11 -27.68 12.83
N VAL A 28 -3.39 -28.65 13.37
CA VAL A 28 -3.88 -30.03 13.56
C VAL A 28 -3.52 -30.50 14.97
N ARG A 29 -4.35 -31.36 15.56
CA ARG A 29 -4.11 -31.94 16.89
C ARG A 29 -4.43 -33.42 16.95
N THR A 30 -3.88 -34.08 17.95
CA THR A 30 -4.24 -35.43 18.40
C THR A 30 -5.58 -35.44 19.16
N GLY A 31 -6.04 -36.64 19.51
CA GLY A 31 -7.23 -36.87 20.32
C GLY A 31 -8.50 -37.08 19.50
N ILE A 32 -9.66 -36.92 20.13
CA ILE A 32 -10.94 -37.18 19.48
C ILE A 32 -11.40 -35.96 18.68
N GLN A 33 -11.87 -36.22 17.46
CA GLN A 33 -12.57 -35.27 16.61
C GLN A 33 -13.90 -35.88 16.13
N MET A 34 -14.89 -35.01 15.92
CA MET A 34 -16.23 -35.42 15.53
C MET A 34 -16.39 -35.35 14.01
N TYR A 35 -16.93 -36.42 13.43
CA TYR A 35 -17.25 -36.53 12.01
C TYR A 35 -18.72 -36.89 11.86
N THR A 36 -19.34 -36.46 10.77
CA THR A 36 -20.64 -37.04 10.40
C THR A 36 -20.41 -38.40 9.75
N GLY A 37 -21.38 -39.30 9.83
CA GLY A 37 -21.29 -40.57 9.13
C GLY A 37 -21.18 -40.40 7.61
N ASP A 38 -21.89 -39.41 7.05
CA ASP A 38 -21.83 -39.11 5.61
C ASP A 38 -20.40 -38.81 5.13
N GLU A 39 -19.61 -38.08 5.92
CA GLU A 39 -18.20 -37.77 5.61
C GLU A 39 -17.31 -39.01 5.57
N LEU A 40 -17.70 -40.05 6.30
CA LEU A 40 -16.95 -41.29 6.43
C LEU A 40 -17.54 -42.45 5.61
N GLY A 41 -18.54 -42.18 4.75
CA GLY A 41 -19.24 -43.21 3.98
C GLY A 41 -20.08 -44.16 4.84
N LYS A 42 -20.52 -43.69 6.00
CA LYS A 42 -21.31 -44.40 7.03
C LYS A 42 -22.58 -43.63 7.38
N PRO A 43 -23.49 -43.38 6.42
CA PRO A 43 -24.69 -42.54 6.63
C PRO A 43 -25.61 -43.05 7.76
N GLU A 44 -25.48 -44.31 8.17
CA GLU A 44 -26.17 -44.89 9.31
C GLU A 44 -25.73 -44.30 10.67
N MET A 45 -24.52 -43.72 10.75
CA MET A 45 -23.98 -43.11 11.96
C MET A 45 -24.17 -41.59 11.92
N LYS A 46 -24.99 -41.03 12.80
CA LYS A 46 -25.19 -39.56 12.83
C LYS A 46 -23.91 -38.79 13.16
N LEU A 47 -23.16 -39.27 14.14
CA LEU A 47 -21.90 -38.69 14.59
C LEU A 47 -20.93 -39.82 14.92
N VAL A 48 -19.68 -39.68 14.51
CA VAL A 48 -18.60 -40.64 14.73
C VAL A 48 -17.48 -39.94 15.47
N ARG A 49 -17.13 -40.46 16.65
CA ARG A 49 -15.95 -40.04 17.41
C ARG A 49 -14.74 -40.72 16.81
N VAL A 50 -13.96 -39.97 16.05
CA VAL A 50 -12.74 -40.47 15.43
C VAL A 50 -11.57 -40.14 16.33
N TYR A 51 -10.88 -41.17 16.79
CA TYR A 51 -9.63 -41.04 17.51
C TYR A 51 -8.45 -40.85 16.55
N ARG A 52 -7.73 -39.75 16.77
CA ARG A 52 -6.51 -39.39 16.06
C ARG A 52 -5.32 -39.62 16.97
N ALA A 53 -4.76 -40.82 16.92
CA ALA A 53 -3.67 -41.23 17.78
C ALA A 53 -2.40 -40.40 17.49
N PRO A 54 -1.59 -40.05 18.51
CA PRO A 54 -0.32 -39.34 18.32
C PRO A 54 0.60 -40.02 17.30
N GLU A 55 0.62 -41.36 17.28
CA GLU A 55 1.47 -42.15 16.38
C GLU A 55 1.08 -41.99 14.91
N GLU A 56 -0.18 -41.68 14.62
CA GLU A 56 -0.72 -41.48 13.27
C GLU A 56 -0.63 -40.01 12.84
N VAL A 57 -0.92 -39.08 13.77
CA VAL A 57 -0.86 -37.63 13.51
C VAL A 57 0.58 -37.15 13.37
N PHE A 58 1.49 -37.63 14.21
CA PHE A 58 2.91 -37.28 14.17
C PHE A 58 3.75 -38.29 13.37
N ALA A 59 3.10 -39.22 12.66
CA ALA A 59 3.77 -40.10 11.72
C ALA A 59 4.61 -39.27 10.73
N LYS A 60 5.83 -39.74 10.43
CA LYS A 60 6.74 -39.06 9.51
C LYS A 60 6.06 -38.70 8.19
N ASP A 61 5.31 -39.63 7.62
CA ASP A 61 4.63 -39.40 6.34
C ASP A 61 3.50 -38.37 6.45
N SER A 62 2.81 -38.30 7.60
CA SER A 62 1.80 -37.27 7.85
C SER A 62 2.45 -35.90 7.94
N LEU A 63 3.50 -35.76 8.76
CA LEU A 63 4.25 -34.51 8.92
C LEU A 63 4.87 -34.02 7.60
N GLN A 64 5.44 -34.94 6.82
CA GLN A 64 6.04 -34.60 5.51
C GLN A 64 4.99 -34.14 4.50
N SER A 65 3.78 -34.71 4.54
CA SER A 65 2.72 -34.38 3.59
C SER A 65 2.20 -32.94 3.68
N PHE A 66 2.51 -32.20 4.75
CA PHE A 66 2.18 -30.77 4.87
C PHE A 66 3.07 -29.86 4.02
N SER A 67 4.26 -30.29 3.62
CA SER A 67 5.20 -29.41 2.93
C SER A 67 4.65 -29.03 1.55
N HIS A 68 4.55 -27.72 1.28
CA HIS A 68 3.98 -27.17 0.03
C HIS A 68 2.51 -27.51 -0.22
N THR A 69 1.79 -27.95 0.81
CA THR A 69 0.34 -28.16 0.73
C THR A 69 -0.34 -26.83 0.41
N PRO A 70 -1.27 -26.78 -0.58
CA PRO A 70 -2.02 -25.58 -0.89
C PRO A 70 -2.95 -25.18 0.26
N ILE A 71 -3.09 -23.88 0.46
CA ILE A 71 -4.09 -23.31 1.37
C ILE A 71 -5.31 -22.91 0.55
N THR A 72 -6.52 -23.26 0.99
CA THR A 72 -7.78 -22.93 0.31
C THR A 72 -8.67 -22.05 1.18
N ILE A 73 -9.65 -21.37 0.59
CA ILE A 73 -10.76 -20.78 1.34
C ILE A 73 -11.87 -21.84 1.43
N ASP A 74 -12.22 -22.20 2.66
CA ASP A 74 -13.10 -23.33 2.97
C ASP A 74 -12.62 -24.65 2.36
N HIS A 75 -13.36 -25.74 2.61
CA HIS A 75 -13.06 -27.02 2.00
C HIS A 75 -13.60 -27.04 0.56
N PRO A 76 -12.74 -27.28 -0.46
CA PRO A 76 -13.19 -27.53 -1.82
C PRO A 76 -14.01 -28.83 -1.89
N LYS A 77 -14.88 -28.92 -2.90
CA LYS A 77 -15.69 -30.13 -3.15
C LYS A 77 -14.82 -31.33 -3.56
N ASP A 78 -13.80 -31.05 -4.36
CA ASP A 78 -12.84 -32.02 -4.87
C ASP A 78 -11.48 -31.81 -4.21
N GLN A 79 -10.62 -32.83 -4.27
CA GLN A 79 -9.23 -32.68 -3.84
C GLN A 79 -8.51 -31.62 -4.68
N VAL A 80 -7.56 -30.93 -4.06
CA VAL A 80 -6.68 -30.02 -4.79
C VAL A 80 -5.65 -30.85 -5.56
N THR A 81 -5.63 -30.67 -6.87
CA THR A 81 -4.75 -31.34 -7.83
C THR A 81 -4.04 -30.30 -8.70
N ALA A 82 -3.10 -30.72 -9.55
CA ALA A 82 -2.44 -29.81 -10.48
C ALA A 82 -3.42 -29.09 -11.43
N ASP A 83 -4.56 -29.73 -11.75
CA ASP A 83 -5.53 -29.20 -12.69
C ASP A 83 -6.36 -28.04 -12.11
N ASN A 84 -6.63 -28.07 -10.80
CA ASN A 84 -7.49 -27.08 -10.13
C ASN A 84 -6.75 -26.19 -9.12
N TRP A 85 -5.46 -26.44 -8.85
CA TRP A 85 -4.65 -25.73 -7.85
C TRP A 85 -4.71 -24.21 -8.02
N LYS A 86 -4.60 -23.73 -9.26
CA LYS A 86 -4.57 -22.29 -9.56
C LYS A 86 -5.85 -21.57 -9.11
N GLU A 87 -6.99 -22.25 -9.19
CA GLU A 87 -8.29 -21.67 -8.86
C GLU A 87 -8.60 -21.77 -7.37
N LEU A 88 -8.15 -22.84 -6.72
CA LEU A 88 -8.50 -23.13 -5.32
C LEU A 88 -7.48 -22.58 -4.31
N SER A 89 -6.21 -22.45 -4.72
CA SER A 89 -5.12 -22.09 -3.84
C SER A 89 -5.03 -20.58 -3.62
N VAL A 90 -4.97 -20.18 -2.35
CA VAL A 90 -4.77 -18.80 -1.90
C VAL A 90 -3.43 -18.59 -1.19
N GLY A 91 -2.65 -19.65 -1.07
CA GLY A 91 -1.40 -19.68 -0.33
C GLY A 91 -0.84 -21.09 -0.26
N GLU A 92 0.19 -21.27 0.55
CA GLU A 92 0.81 -22.57 0.76
C GLU A 92 1.33 -22.72 2.19
N VAL A 93 1.34 -23.96 2.66
CA VAL A 93 2.10 -24.36 3.83
C VAL A 93 3.57 -24.38 3.43
N SER A 94 4.40 -23.67 4.18
CA SER A 94 5.85 -23.66 3.99
C SER A 94 6.46 -24.99 4.46
N THR A 95 7.78 -25.10 4.41
CA THR A 95 8.48 -26.29 4.90
C THR A 95 8.59 -26.27 6.42
N ALA A 96 8.68 -27.46 7.03
CA ALA A 96 8.84 -27.72 8.47
C ALA A 96 7.55 -27.66 9.32
N ALA A 97 6.74 -28.71 9.23
CA ALA A 97 5.76 -29.02 10.26
C ALA A 97 6.45 -29.30 11.60
N LYS A 98 6.01 -28.63 12.67
CA LYS A 98 6.59 -28.75 14.01
C LYS A 98 5.56 -29.33 14.96
N GLN A 99 5.93 -30.38 15.68
CA GLN A 99 5.14 -30.85 16.82
C GLN A 99 5.35 -29.91 18.02
N VAL A 100 4.25 -29.45 18.61
CA VAL A 100 4.19 -28.64 19.84
C VAL A 100 3.10 -29.23 20.71
N ASP A 101 3.49 -29.96 21.76
CA ASP A 101 2.58 -30.75 22.61
C ASP A 101 1.73 -31.72 21.75
N ASP A 102 0.40 -31.63 21.88
CA ASP A 102 -0.60 -32.38 21.11
C ASP A 102 -0.92 -31.76 19.74
N TRP A 103 -0.19 -30.71 19.33
CA TRP A 103 -0.46 -29.93 18.11
C TRP A 103 0.64 -30.04 17.06
N ILE A 104 0.23 -29.89 15.81
CA ILE A 104 1.11 -29.57 14.69
C ILE A 104 0.97 -28.08 14.41
N GLU A 105 2.09 -27.40 14.53
CA GLU A 105 2.28 -26.00 14.17
C GLU A 105 2.94 -25.93 12.79
N LEU A 106 2.36 -25.11 11.91
CA LEU A 106 2.77 -24.98 10.52
C LEU A 106 3.14 -23.52 10.21
N PRO A 107 4.27 -23.27 9.53
CA PRO A 107 4.52 -22.00 8.87
C PRO A 107 3.68 -21.89 7.59
N LEU A 108 2.94 -20.81 7.45
CA LEU A 108 1.99 -20.56 6.38
C LEU A 108 2.35 -19.27 5.64
N ILE A 109 2.11 -19.25 4.33
CA ILE A 109 2.14 -18.03 3.53
C ILE A 109 0.85 -17.89 2.74
N PHE A 110 0.13 -16.80 2.97
CA PHE A 110 -1.03 -16.39 2.18
C PHE A 110 -0.58 -15.37 1.14
N LYS A 111 -0.91 -15.63 -0.13
CA LYS A 111 -0.51 -14.80 -1.27
C LYS A 111 -1.70 -14.07 -1.89
N ASP A 112 -2.91 -14.57 -1.71
CA ASP A 112 -4.13 -13.95 -2.21
C ASP A 112 -4.63 -12.82 -1.30
N ALA A 113 -4.94 -11.67 -1.90
CA ALA A 113 -5.36 -10.47 -1.18
C ALA A 113 -6.74 -10.62 -0.52
N ALA A 114 -7.67 -11.36 -1.16
CA ALA A 114 -9.01 -11.56 -0.61
C ALA A 114 -8.96 -12.50 0.60
N ALA A 115 -8.15 -13.56 0.56
CA ALA A 115 -7.90 -14.44 1.71
C ALA A 115 -7.30 -13.66 2.89
N ILE A 116 -6.30 -12.81 2.65
CA ILE A 116 -5.70 -11.97 3.70
C ILE A 116 -6.75 -11.03 4.31
N THR A 117 -7.59 -10.42 3.48
CA THR A 117 -8.69 -9.56 3.96
C THR A 117 -9.67 -10.34 4.84
N GLN A 118 -10.00 -11.59 4.51
CA GLN A 118 -10.87 -12.43 5.34
C GLN A 118 -10.23 -12.78 6.70
N ILE A 119 -8.91 -13.01 6.74
CA ILE A 119 -8.15 -13.24 7.98
C ILE A 119 -8.21 -12.01 8.88
N GLU A 120 -7.98 -10.84 8.30
CA GLU A 120 -8.05 -9.56 8.99
C GLU A 120 -9.47 -9.28 9.51
N ALA A 121 -10.49 -9.65 8.73
CA ALA A 121 -11.90 -9.58 9.10
C ALA A 121 -12.35 -10.62 10.15
N GLY A 122 -11.50 -11.62 10.47
CA GLY A 122 -11.72 -12.54 11.59
C GLY A 122 -11.90 -14.01 11.23
N LYS A 123 -11.95 -14.38 9.94
CA LYS A 123 -11.93 -15.78 9.50
C LYS A 123 -10.51 -16.33 9.65
N ARG A 124 -10.22 -16.95 10.79
CA ARG A 124 -8.84 -17.31 11.18
C ARG A 124 -8.64 -18.79 11.47
N GLU A 125 -9.69 -19.61 11.51
CA GLU A 125 -9.56 -21.01 11.89
C GLU A 125 -9.08 -21.87 10.70
N LEU A 126 -8.38 -22.96 11.00
CA LEU A 126 -7.71 -23.81 10.01
C LEU A 126 -8.15 -25.26 10.13
N SER A 127 -8.48 -25.89 9.01
CA SER A 127 -8.93 -27.28 8.95
C SER A 127 -8.19 -28.03 7.85
N ALA A 128 -7.55 -29.14 8.20
CA ALA A 128 -6.80 -29.94 7.22
C ALA A 128 -7.74 -30.86 6.44
N GLY A 129 -7.65 -30.82 5.12
CA GLY A 129 -8.23 -31.82 4.22
C GLY A 129 -7.17 -32.85 3.81
N TYR A 130 -7.54 -34.13 3.80
CA TYR A 130 -6.59 -35.22 3.68
C TYR A 130 -7.24 -36.48 3.11
N VAL A 131 -6.38 -37.41 2.71
CA VAL A 131 -6.70 -38.82 2.56
C VAL A 131 -6.26 -39.56 3.81
N ALA A 132 -7.11 -40.43 4.33
CA ALA A 132 -6.82 -41.26 5.49
C ALA A 132 -7.64 -42.55 5.45
N GLU A 133 -7.18 -43.55 6.17
CA GLU A 133 -7.90 -44.80 6.40
C GLU A 133 -8.63 -44.72 7.74
N PHE A 134 -9.83 -45.29 7.81
CA PHE A 134 -10.64 -45.31 9.02
C PHE A 134 -10.93 -46.76 9.42
N ASP A 135 -10.53 -47.10 10.65
CA ASP A 135 -10.83 -48.38 11.28
C ASP A 135 -11.97 -48.18 12.28
N PHE A 136 -13.16 -48.68 11.94
CA PHE A 136 -14.40 -48.55 12.71
C PHE A 136 -14.53 -49.53 13.87
N THR A 137 -13.40 -50.01 14.41
CA THR A 137 -13.37 -50.79 15.64
C THR A 137 -13.47 -49.86 16.84
N PRO A 138 -14.55 -49.91 17.65
CA PRO A 138 -14.68 -49.07 18.82
C PRO A 138 -13.58 -49.36 19.83
N GLY A 139 -13.15 -48.34 20.56
CA GLY A 139 -12.11 -48.48 21.56
C GLY A 139 -12.12 -47.36 22.58
N VAL A 140 -11.05 -47.31 23.39
CA VAL A 140 -10.87 -46.32 24.46
C VAL A 140 -9.49 -45.71 24.32
N THR A 141 -9.39 -44.39 24.38
CA THR A 141 -8.10 -43.68 24.35
C THR A 141 -7.28 -43.99 25.60
N PRO A 142 -5.96 -43.73 25.62
CA PRO A 142 -5.16 -43.83 26.84
C PRO A 142 -5.67 -42.96 28.00
N ALA A 143 -6.42 -41.90 27.68
CA ALA A 143 -7.06 -41.01 28.66
C ALA A 143 -8.45 -41.49 29.13
N GLY A 144 -8.93 -42.64 28.66
CA GLY A 144 -10.20 -43.24 29.09
C GLY A 144 -11.43 -42.81 28.27
N GLU A 145 -11.24 -42.09 27.16
CA GLU A 145 -12.36 -41.62 26.33
C GLU A 145 -12.76 -42.67 25.28
N ALA A 146 -14.04 -43.01 25.19
CA ALA A 146 -14.53 -43.94 24.18
C ALA A 146 -14.55 -43.29 22.78
N TYR A 147 -14.11 -44.02 21.76
CA TYR A 147 -14.16 -43.64 20.35
C TYR A 147 -14.82 -44.74 19.50
N ASP A 148 -15.34 -44.33 18.35
CA ASP A 148 -16.10 -45.21 17.44
C ASP A 148 -15.25 -45.68 16.26
N ALA A 149 -14.25 -44.88 15.86
CA ALA A 149 -13.29 -45.23 14.83
C ALA A 149 -11.91 -44.64 15.13
N SER A 150 -10.86 -45.23 14.57
CA SER A 150 -9.50 -44.68 14.59
C SER A 150 -9.06 -44.24 13.20
N GLN A 151 -8.39 -43.10 13.11
CA GLN A 151 -7.85 -42.56 11.87
C GLN A 151 -6.39 -42.99 11.69
N ARG A 152 -6.05 -43.50 10.51
CA ARG A 152 -4.73 -44.01 10.17
C ARG A 152 -4.22 -43.48 8.83
N SER A 153 -2.92 -43.63 8.58
CA SER A 153 -2.33 -43.40 7.25
C SER A 153 -2.61 -41.98 6.70
N ILE A 154 -2.55 -40.97 7.57
CA ILE A 154 -2.96 -39.59 7.24
C ILE A 154 -2.02 -38.98 6.19
N ARG A 155 -2.58 -38.43 5.10
CA ARG A 155 -1.87 -37.71 4.04
C ARG A 155 -2.61 -36.42 3.68
N ILE A 156 -1.98 -35.29 3.94
CA ILE A 156 -2.61 -33.98 3.75
C ILE A 156 -2.68 -33.62 2.27
N ASN A 157 -3.83 -33.10 1.84
CA ASN A 157 -4.06 -32.61 0.48
C ASN A 157 -4.16 -31.08 0.43
N HIS A 158 -4.84 -30.46 1.40
CA HIS A 158 -4.97 -29.01 1.49
C HIS A 158 -5.15 -28.56 2.95
N LEU A 159 -4.88 -27.28 3.22
CA LEU A 159 -5.21 -26.64 4.49
C LEU A 159 -6.26 -25.54 4.26
N ALA A 160 -7.48 -25.73 4.76
CA ALA A 160 -8.58 -24.80 4.53
C ALA A 160 -8.64 -23.71 5.60
N LEU A 161 -8.74 -22.45 5.17
CA LEU A 161 -9.14 -21.33 6.01
C LEU A 161 -10.66 -21.32 6.16
N VAL A 162 -11.14 -21.59 7.38
CA VAL A 162 -12.55 -21.82 7.70
C VAL A 162 -13.02 -20.89 8.82
N THR A 163 -14.34 -20.77 8.95
CA THR A 163 -14.95 -20.09 10.09
C THR A 163 -14.87 -20.90 11.38
N LYS A 164 -14.93 -22.24 11.27
CA LYS A 164 -14.83 -23.18 12.40
C LYS A 164 -13.97 -24.38 12.02
N ALA A 165 -12.88 -24.61 12.73
CA ALA A 165 -11.97 -25.71 12.54
C ALA A 165 -12.45 -26.99 13.23
N ARG A 166 -12.21 -28.13 12.59
CA ARG A 166 -12.47 -29.46 13.19
C ARG A 166 -11.59 -29.74 14.40
N ALA A 167 -10.36 -29.22 14.38
CA ALA A 167 -9.43 -29.29 15.50
C ALA A 167 -9.82 -28.37 16.68
N GLY A 168 -10.85 -27.54 16.53
CA GLY A 168 -11.29 -26.56 17.53
C GLY A 168 -10.64 -25.18 17.33
N SER A 169 -11.10 -24.19 18.08
CA SER A 169 -10.76 -22.77 17.89
C SER A 169 -9.29 -22.41 18.09
N GLN A 170 -8.50 -23.31 18.68
CA GLN A 170 -7.05 -23.17 18.79
C GLN A 170 -6.31 -23.45 17.46
N ALA A 171 -6.92 -24.17 16.51
CA ALA A 171 -6.41 -24.28 15.16
C ALA A 171 -6.67 -22.99 14.39
N ARG A 172 -5.80 -21.99 14.54
CA ARG A 172 -6.05 -20.65 13.98
C ARG A 172 -4.78 -19.86 13.64
N VAL A 173 -4.94 -18.91 12.73
CA VAL A 173 -3.96 -17.88 12.37
C VAL A 173 -3.87 -16.79 13.46
N GLY A 174 -2.67 -16.60 14.02
CA GLY A 174 -2.31 -15.51 14.93
C GLY A 174 -2.24 -15.87 16.42
N ASP A 175 -1.46 -15.09 17.16
CA ASP A 175 -0.89 -15.44 18.47
C ASP A 175 -1.83 -15.27 19.66
N SER A 176 -3.13 -15.18 19.43
CA SER A 176 -4.09 -14.94 20.51
C SER A 176 -5.41 -15.60 20.19
N ALA A 177 -5.63 -16.77 20.79
CA ALA A 177 -6.96 -17.15 21.22
C ALA A 177 -7.47 -16.11 22.23
N ASN A 178 -7.82 -14.90 21.77
CA ASN A 178 -8.72 -14.05 22.55
C ASN A 178 -9.96 -14.90 22.77
N THR A 179 -10.21 -15.24 24.03
CA THR A 179 -11.33 -16.02 24.55
C THR A 179 -12.64 -15.30 24.26
N TRP A 180 -13.03 -15.26 23.00
CA TRP A 180 -14.35 -14.91 22.55
C TRP A 180 -14.89 -16.11 21.78
N GLY A 181 -15.74 -16.91 22.43
CA GLY A 181 -16.39 -18.07 21.83
C GLY A 181 -16.00 -19.43 22.41
N ALA A 182 -15.43 -19.50 23.63
CA ALA A 182 -15.41 -20.77 24.37
C ALA A 182 -16.83 -21.09 24.86
N ALA A 183 -17.58 -21.84 24.05
CA ALA A 183 -18.63 -22.71 24.54
C ALA A 183 -18.16 -24.14 24.27
N PRO A 184 -17.52 -24.83 25.24
CA PRO A 184 -17.48 -26.28 25.17
C PRO A 184 -18.92 -26.78 25.17
N ILE A 185 -19.25 -27.70 24.27
CA ILE A 185 -20.44 -28.52 24.44
C ILE A 185 -20.20 -29.25 25.77
N PRO A 186 -21.01 -29.05 26.83
CA PRO A 186 -20.74 -29.66 28.11
C PRO A 186 -20.81 -31.18 27.98
N ALA A 187 -19.68 -31.83 28.27
CA ALA A 187 -19.64 -33.24 28.59
C ALA A 187 -20.26 -33.41 29.99
N THR A 188 -21.57 -33.59 30.04
CA THR A 188 -22.25 -34.17 31.20
C THR A 188 -23.07 -35.35 30.72
N ILE A 189 -22.44 -36.52 30.75
CA ILE A 189 -23.14 -37.80 30.86
C ILE A 189 -23.40 -37.97 32.35
N ASP A 190 -24.58 -37.53 32.81
CA ASP A 190 -25.14 -38.04 34.05
C ASP A 190 -26.25 -39.02 33.69
N LYS A 191 -25.98 -40.29 33.95
CA LYS A 191 -27.00 -41.32 34.03
C LYS A 191 -27.84 -41.02 35.27
N GLU A 192 -29.01 -40.43 35.09
CA GLU A 192 -30.16 -40.70 35.97
C GLU A 192 -31.45 -40.25 35.28
N THR A 193 -32.47 -41.09 35.42
CA THR A 193 -33.82 -40.99 34.87
C THR A 193 -34.43 -39.59 34.96
N ILE A 194 -34.68 -38.94 33.82
CA ILE A 194 -35.60 -37.82 33.69
C ILE A 194 -36.53 -38.10 32.51
N THR A 195 -37.81 -38.28 32.81
CA THR A 195 -38.90 -38.17 31.85
C THR A 195 -38.92 -36.73 31.31
N MET A 196 -38.45 -36.52 30.09
CA MET A 196 -38.49 -35.21 29.42
C MET A 196 -39.92 -34.93 28.94
N SER A 197 -40.64 -34.07 29.66
CA SER A 197 -41.61 -33.18 29.03
C SER A 197 -40.86 -31.92 28.65
N ASP A 198 -40.27 -31.87 27.45
CA ASP A 198 -39.64 -30.63 26.95
C ASP A 198 -40.75 -29.58 26.76
N ALA A 199 -40.67 -28.48 27.50
CA ALA A 199 -41.50 -27.31 27.26
C ALA A 199 -41.07 -26.70 25.92
N LEU A 200 -41.86 -26.97 24.87
CA LEU A 200 -41.66 -26.40 23.55
C LEU A 200 -42.23 -24.98 23.50
N ARG A 201 -41.45 -24.06 22.94
CA ARG A 201 -41.80 -22.66 22.72
C ARG A 201 -41.85 -22.37 21.23
N THR A 202 -42.90 -21.67 20.80
CA THR A 202 -43.03 -21.18 19.43
C THR A 202 -42.30 -19.85 19.28
N VAL A 203 -41.43 -19.75 18.28
CA VAL A 203 -40.68 -18.53 17.92
C VAL A 203 -40.90 -18.24 16.45
N VAL A 204 -41.04 -16.95 16.11
CA VAL A 204 -41.21 -16.52 14.72
C VAL A 204 -39.86 -16.18 14.12
N VAL A 205 -39.45 -16.91 13.09
CA VAL A 205 -38.25 -16.63 12.29
C VAL A 205 -38.69 -16.35 10.88
N ASP A 206 -38.44 -15.13 10.41
CA ASP A 206 -38.76 -14.74 9.02
C ASP A 206 -40.25 -14.94 8.66
N GLY A 207 -41.14 -14.60 9.59
CA GLY A 207 -42.59 -14.79 9.43
C GLY A 207 -43.08 -16.24 9.58
N LEU A 208 -42.20 -17.22 9.76
CA LEU A 208 -42.53 -18.62 9.98
C LEU A 208 -42.49 -18.96 11.47
N SER A 209 -43.53 -19.62 11.96
CA SER A 209 -43.61 -20.10 13.35
C SER A 209 -42.88 -21.43 13.49
N VAL A 210 -41.81 -21.46 14.29
CA VAL A 210 -40.98 -22.63 14.56
C VAL A 210 -41.12 -23.01 16.03
N GLN A 211 -41.42 -24.27 16.32
CA GLN A 211 -41.37 -24.80 17.70
C GLN A 211 -39.97 -25.31 18.01
N THR A 212 -39.44 -24.88 19.14
CA THR A 212 -38.11 -25.27 19.63
C THR A 212 -38.12 -25.32 21.14
N THR A 213 -37.05 -25.84 21.77
CA THR A 213 -36.90 -25.79 23.22
C THR A 213 -36.69 -24.34 23.69
N ASP A 214 -36.92 -24.04 24.97
CA ASP A 214 -36.69 -22.69 25.52
C ASP A 214 -35.26 -22.16 25.25
N GLN A 215 -34.26 -23.06 25.28
CA GLN A 215 -32.88 -22.71 24.95
C GLN A 215 -32.72 -22.39 23.45
N GLY A 216 -33.37 -23.15 22.58
CA GLY A 216 -33.39 -22.88 21.14
C GLY A 216 -34.04 -21.53 20.83
N ALA A 217 -35.12 -21.19 21.54
CA ALA A 217 -35.79 -19.90 21.39
C ALA A 217 -34.90 -18.72 21.76
N GLN A 218 -34.19 -18.81 22.90
CA GLN A 218 -33.24 -17.78 23.32
C GLN A 218 -32.07 -17.63 22.34
N ALA A 219 -31.60 -18.72 21.73
CA ALA A 219 -30.54 -18.67 20.73
C ALA A 219 -31.01 -17.97 19.45
N ILE A 220 -32.23 -18.25 19.00
CA ILE A 220 -32.85 -17.61 17.84
C ILE A 220 -33.03 -16.10 18.08
N ASP A 221 -33.58 -15.69 19.23
CA ASP A 221 -33.77 -14.28 19.57
C ASP A 221 -32.44 -13.51 19.57
N LYS A 222 -31.37 -14.10 20.11
CA LYS A 222 -30.02 -13.51 20.09
C LYS A 222 -29.46 -13.38 18.68
N LEU A 223 -29.66 -14.39 17.83
CA LEU A 223 -29.24 -14.35 16.43
C LEU A 223 -30.01 -13.29 15.64
N GLN A 224 -31.34 -13.21 15.82
CA GLN A 224 -32.15 -12.17 15.18
C GLN A 224 -31.70 -10.76 15.58
N LYS A 225 -31.40 -10.55 16.86
CA LYS A 225 -30.86 -9.27 17.34
C LYS A 225 -29.49 -8.95 16.71
N ALA A 226 -28.59 -9.93 16.65
CA ALA A 226 -27.27 -9.75 16.05
C ALA A 226 -27.37 -9.42 14.55
N VAL A 227 -28.29 -10.05 13.81
CA VAL A 227 -28.56 -9.75 12.41
C VAL A 227 -29.12 -8.33 12.25
N ALA A 228 -30.08 -7.91 13.08
CA ALA A 228 -30.61 -6.54 13.06
C ALA A 228 -29.52 -5.49 13.33
N ASP A 229 -28.65 -5.74 14.31
CA ASP A 229 -27.52 -4.86 14.62
C ASP A 229 -26.50 -4.79 13.45
N ALA A 230 -26.24 -5.91 12.78
CA ALA A 230 -25.36 -5.96 11.62
C ALA A 230 -25.94 -5.19 10.41
N VAL A 231 -27.24 -5.35 10.13
CA VAL A 231 -27.94 -4.61 9.08
C VAL A 231 -27.90 -3.10 9.35
N LYS A 232 -28.12 -2.69 10.60
CA LYS A 232 -28.02 -1.27 10.98
C LYS A 232 -26.61 -0.72 10.76
N LYS A 233 -25.57 -1.44 11.19
CA LYS A 233 -24.17 -1.02 10.96
C LYS A 233 -23.83 -0.89 9.48
N LEU A 234 -24.37 -1.78 8.64
CA LEU A 234 -24.18 -1.71 7.19
C LEU A 234 -24.83 -0.45 6.61
N ALA A 235 -26.08 -0.16 6.98
CA ALA A 235 -26.79 1.05 6.53
C ALA A 235 -26.09 2.34 6.98
N ASP A 236 -25.58 2.39 8.22
CA ASP A 236 -24.80 3.52 8.73
C ASP A 236 -23.49 3.71 7.95
N ALA A 237 -22.80 2.60 7.60
CA ALA A 237 -21.58 2.63 6.80
C ALA A 237 -21.82 3.11 5.36
N GLU A 238 -22.90 2.64 4.71
CA GLU A 238 -23.30 3.10 3.37
C GLU A 238 -23.63 4.60 3.35
N THR A 239 -24.36 5.08 4.36
CA THR A 239 -24.70 6.51 4.48
C THR A 239 -23.45 7.36 4.67
N LYS A 240 -22.51 6.92 5.50
CA LYS A 240 -21.23 7.59 5.71
C LYS A 240 -20.39 7.62 4.44
N ALA A 241 -20.27 6.48 3.74
CA ALA A 241 -19.52 6.38 2.50
C ALA A 241 -20.07 7.33 1.42
N LYS A 242 -21.40 7.43 1.29
CA LYS A 242 -22.04 8.37 0.37
C LYS A 242 -21.72 9.82 0.72
N THR A 243 -21.83 10.19 2.00
CA THR A 243 -21.52 11.56 2.46
C THR A 243 -20.05 11.92 2.23
N ASP A 244 -19.14 10.98 2.43
CA ASP A 244 -17.70 11.20 2.20
C ASP A 244 -17.36 11.31 0.70
N LEU A 245 -18.08 10.60 -0.17
CA LEU A 245 -17.95 10.74 -1.63
C LEU A 245 -18.46 12.11 -2.10
N ASP A 246 -19.64 12.53 -1.66
CA ASP A 246 -20.22 13.83 -2.03
C ASP A 246 -19.27 14.99 -1.67
N LYS A 247 -18.63 14.94 -0.49
CA LYS A 247 -17.62 15.93 -0.06
C LYS A 247 -16.38 15.93 -0.95
N LYS A 248 -15.88 14.75 -1.34
CA LYS A 248 -14.70 14.65 -2.22
C LYS A 248 -15.00 15.19 -3.61
N ASP A 249 -16.20 14.96 -4.12
CA ASP A 249 -16.61 15.49 -5.43
C ASP A 249 -16.70 17.03 -5.42
N GLU A 250 -17.21 17.63 -4.33
CA GLU A 250 -17.18 19.09 -4.13
C GLU A 250 -15.75 19.65 -4.07
N GLU A 251 -14.84 18.99 -3.35
CA GLU A 251 -13.44 19.40 -3.24
C GLU A 251 -12.71 19.30 -4.59
N ILE A 252 -12.92 18.20 -5.33
CA ILE A 252 -12.38 18.02 -6.68
C ILE A 252 -12.91 19.10 -7.63
N GLY A 253 -14.20 19.44 -7.54
CA GLY A 253 -14.79 20.53 -8.31
C GLY A 253 -14.11 21.87 -8.06
N THR A 254 -13.88 22.20 -6.80
CA THR A 254 -13.18 23.44 -6.39
C THR A 254 -11.74 23.47 -6.89
N LEU A 255 -10.98 22.39 -6.68
CA LEU A 255 -9.58 22.30 -7.12
C LEU A 255 -9.44 22.40 -8.64
N LYS A 256 -10.38 21.83 -9.41
CA LYS A 256 -10.41 21.96 -10.88
C LYS A 256 -10.65 23.41 -11.31
N ALA A 257 -11.56 24.12 -10.64
CA ALA A 257 -11.83 25.52 -10.94
C ALA A 257 -10.60 26.41 -10.64
N ASP A 258 -9.93 26.19 -9.51
CA ASP A 258 -8.73 26.95 -9.13
C ASP A 258 -7.53 26.63 -10.03
N LYS A 259 -7.35 25.37 -10.40
CA LYS A 259 -6.34 24.97 -11.39
C LYS A 259 -6.55 25.72 -12.71
N LYS A 260 -7.78 25.77 -13.21
CA LYS A 260 -8.09 26.49 -14.45
C LYS A 260 -7.79 27.99 -14.33
N LYS A 261 -8.17 28.63 -13.22
CA LYS A 261 -7.84 30.05 -12.98
C LYS A 261 -6.33 30.30 -13.00
N LEU A 262 -5.55 29.41 -12.40
CA LEU A 262 -4.08 29.52 -12.40
C LEU A 262 -3.48 29.30 -13.79
N GLU A 263 -4.00 28.35 -14.56
CA GLU A 263 -3.59 28.12 -15.95
C GLU A 263 -3.94 29.33 -16.84
N ASP A 264 -5.14 29.91 -16.69
CA ASP A 264 -5.57 31.09 -17.43
C ASP A 264 -4.80 32.37 -17.03
N ALA A 265 -4.32 32.44 -15.78
CA ALA A 265 -3.50 33.56 -15.27
C ALA A 265 -2.00 33.40 -15.54
N ALA A 266 -1.55 32.23 -16.02
CA ALA A 266 -0.15 32.00 -16.33
C ALA A 266 0.29 32.89 -17.52
N LEU A 267 1.43 33.57 -17.36
CA LEU A 267 2.04 34.34 -18.44
C LEU A 267 2.40 33.39 -19.58
N LYS A 268 1.97 33.72 -20.79
CA LYS A 268 2.33 32.96 -21.98
C LYS A 268 3.81 33.19 -22.32
N PRO A 269 4.48 32.24 -22.99
CA PRO A 269 5.88 32.40 -23.40
C PRO A 269 6.15 33.73 -24.11
N GLU A 270 5.22 34.18 -24.96
CA GLU A 270 5.35 35.44 -25.70
C GLU A 270 5.31 36.67 -24.79
N ASP A 271 4.53 36.61 -23.70
CA ASP A 271 4.48 37.68 -22.69
C ASP A 271 5.77 37.73 -21.88
N ILE A 272 6.35 36.56 -21.55
CA ILE A 272 7.64 36.46 -20.87
C ILE A 272 8.74 37.06 -21.74
N ASP A 273 8.81 36.68 -23.03
CA ASP A 273 9.81 37.21 -23.96
C ASP A 273 9.71 38.73 -24.10
N ARG A 274 8.49 39.26 -24.18
CA ARG A 274 8.25 40.70 -24.21
C ARG A 274 8.69 41.40 -22.93
N LEU A 275 8.40 40.82 -21.76
CA LEU A 275 8.82 41.38 -20.46
C LEU A 275 10.34 41.36 -20.31
N VAL A 276 11.01 40.28 -20.69
CA VAL A 276 12.48 40.16 -20.66
C VAL A 276 13.12 41.19 -21.61
N THR A 277 12.61 41.30 -22.83
CA THR A 277 13.10 42.27 -23.82
C THR A 277 12.90 43.71 -23.35
N GLY A 278 11.72 44.03 -22.81
CA GLY A 278 11.43 45.35 -22.27
C GLY A 278 12.33 45.69 -21.08
N ARG A 279 12.55 44.72 -20.19
CA ARG A 279 13.43 44.88 -19.02
C ARG A 279 14.89 45.07 -19.42
N ALA A 280 15.40 44.27 -20.35
CA ALA A 280 16.76 44.39 -20.86
C ALA A 280 17.01 45.75 -21.50
N SER A 281 16.04 46.24 -22.29
CA SER A 281 16.11 47.57 -22.91
C SER A 281 16.12 48.68 -21.85
N LEU A 282 15.22 48.59 -20.86
CA LEU A 282 15.15 49.56 -19.76
C LEU A 282 16.48 49.63 -18.97
N VAL A 283 17.05 48.48 -18.62
CA VAL A 283 18.32 48.41 -17.89
C VAL A 283 19.46 49.01 -18.70
N THR A 284 19.53 48.69 -19.99
CA THR A 284 20.55 49.24 -20.90
C THR A 284 20.45 50.76 -20.99
N SER A 285 19.24 51.29 -21.20
CA SER A 285 19.02 52.74 -21.28
C SER A 285 19.27 53.45 -19.95
N ALA A 286 18.90 52.85 -18.82
CA ALA A 286 19.19 53.42 -17.50
C ALA A 286 20.70 53.47 -17.22
N LYS A 287 21.43 52.37 -17.50
CA LYS A 287 22.89 52.29 -17.31
C LYS A 287 23.67 53.19 -18.26
N ALA A 288 23.13 53.49 -19.45
CA ALA A 288 23.70 54.49 -20.36
C ALA A 288 23.61 55.92 -19.79
N LEU A 289 22.57 56.21 -18.99
CA LEU A 289 22.45 57.49 -18.30
C LEU A 289 23.39 57.58 -17.08
N ASP A 290 23.51 56.54 -16.27
CA ASP A 290 24.51 56.46 -15.20
C ASP A 290 24.80 54.99 -14.88
N SER A 291 26.08 54.61 -14.99
CA SER A 291 26.53 53.23 -14.77
C SER A 291 26.35 52.77 -13.31
N ASN A 292 26.21 53.69 -12.35
CA ASN A 292 26.03 53.39 -10.94
C ASN A 292 24.58 53.10 -10.53
N ILE A 293 23.60 53.30 -11.43
CA ILE A 293 22.18 53.03 -11.11
C ILE A 293 21.99 51.54 -10.79
N VAL A 294 21.45 51.24 -9.61
CA VAL A 294 21.16 49.86 -9.18
C VAL A 294 19.87 49.37 -9.83
N THR A 295 19.95 48.31 -10.62
CA THR A 295 18.82 47.74 -11.37
C THR A 295 18.34 46.40 -10.82
N ASP A 296 19.15 45.73 -10.00
CA ASP A 296 18.85 44.41 -9.49
C ASP A 296 17.80 44.48 -8.39
N GLY A 297 16.79 43.62 -8.47
CA GLY A 297 15.67 43.57 -7.50
C GLY A 297 14.76 44.80 -7.49
N LYS A 298 14.94 45.77 -8.39
CA LYS A 298 14.12 46.98 -8.48
C LYS A 298 12.96 46.81 -9.46
N SER A 299 11.82 47.44 -9.20
CA SER A 299 10.74 47.48 -10.19
C SER A 299 11.14 48.32 -11.41
N ASP A 300 10.46 48.12 -12.54
CA ASP A 300 10.66 48.95 -13.73
C ASP A 300 10.44 50.45 -13.46
N ALA A 301 9.46 50.77 -12.62
CA ALA A 301 9.15 52.15 -12.23
C ALA A 301 10.30 52.75 -11.40
N ASP A 302 10.86 51.99 -10.45
CA ASP A 302 11.98 52.43 -9.63
C ASP A 302 13.23 52.70 -10.47
N ILE A 303 13.50 51.87 -11.48
CA ILE A 303 14.65 52.09 -12.37
C ILE A 303 14.48 53.37 -13.17
N ARG A 304 13.29 53.61 -13.73
CA ARG A 304 13.00 54.87 -14.45
C ARG A 304 13.17 56.08 -13.54
N LYS A 305 12.64 55.99 -12.30
CA LYS A 305 12.75 57.06 -11.30
C LYS A 305 14.20 57.33 -10.91
N ALA A 306 14.99 56.29 -10.64
CA ALA A 306 16.41 56.43 -10.32
C ALA A 306 17.20 57.07 -11.47
N ALA A 307 16.92 56.67 -12.71
CA ALA A 307 17.57 57.23 -13.89
C ALA A 307 17.21 58.70 -14.15
N VAL A 308 15.95 59.08 -13.98
CA VAL A 308 15.52 60.49 -14.07
C VAL A 308 16.14 61.32 -12.95
N THR A 309 16.18 60.79 -11.73
CA THR A 309 16.80 61.45 -10.57
C THR A 309 18.30 61.70 -10.79
N ALA A 310 19.02 60.71 -11.33
CA ALA A 310 20.45 60.84 -11.59
C ALA A 310 20.80 61.96 -12.60
N ARG A 311 19.87 62.30 -13.51
CA ARG A 311 20.09 63.31 -14.55
C ARG A 311 19.45 64.67 -14.28
N LEU A 312 18.28 64.70 -13.65
CA LEU A 312 17.49 65.92 -13.42
C LEU A 312 17.41 66.33 -11.94
N GLY A 313 17.94 65.51 -11.03
CA GLY A 313 17.92 65.75 -9.58
C GLY A 313 16.59 65.40 -8.90
N ASP A 314 16.62 65.32 -7.57
CA ASP A 314 15.49 64.89 -6.73
C ASP A 314 14.23 65.77 -6.89
N ALA A 315 14.41 67.05 -7.24
CA ALA A 315 13.30 67.98 -7.44
C ALA A 315 12.42 67.60 -8.64
N ALA A 316 12.97 66.93 -9.66
CA ALA A 316 12.24 66.54 -10.86
C ALA A 316 11.29 65.34 -10.65
N VAL A 317 11.51 64.55 -9.59
CA VAL A 317 10.74 63.31 -9.33
C VAL A 317 9.83 63.39 -8.10
N LYS A 318 9.89 64.49 -7.33
CA LYS A 318 9.22 64.61 -6.03
C LYS A 318 7.69 64.65 -6.14
N ASP A 319 7.18 65.34 -7.15
CA ASP A 319 5.74 65.53 -7.38
C ASP A 319 5.29 64.98 -8.74
N ALA A 320 6.15 64.23 -9.43
CA ALA A 320 5.86 63.63 -10.72
C ALA A 320 5.18 62.27 -10.56
N SER A 321 4.10 62.06 -11.31
CA SER A 321 3.45 60.77 -11.49
C SER A 321 4.36 59.76 -12.22
N GLU A 322 4.08 58.46 -12.09
CA GLU A 322 4.83 57.43 -12.81
C GLU A 322 4.80 57.63 -14.34
N ALA A 323 3.69 58.16 -14.87
CA ALA A 323 3.56 58.48 -16.29
C ALA A 323 4.48 59.64 -16.70
N GLU A 324 4.58 60.68 -15.87
CA GLU A 324 5.50 61.80 -16.08
C GLU A 324 6.96 61.35 -15.97
N ILE A 325 7.30 60.55 -14.97
CA ILE A 325 8.64 59.95 -14.82
C ILE A 325 8.98 59.07 -16.03
N SER A 326 8.03 58.27 -16.53
CA SER A 326 8.22 57.47 -17.74
C SER A 326 8.44 58.33 -18.98
N GLY A 327 7.71 59.45 -19.10
CA GLY A 327 7.89 60.44 -20.16
C GLY A 327 9.26 61.12 -20.10
N MET A 328 9.68 61.59 -18.92
CA MET A 328 11.00 62.19 -18.68
C MET A 328 12.11 61.19 -18.98
N PHE A 329 11.98 59.94 -18.54
CA PHE A 329 12.93 58.87 -18.84
C PHE A 329 13.08 58.68 -20.35
N LYS A 330 11.96 58.52 -21.07
CA LYS A 330 11.97 58.39 -22.54
C LYS A 330 12.66 59.57 -23.22
N ALA A 331 12.38 60.80 -22.78
CA ALA A 331 13.01 62.00 -23.32
C ALA A 331 14.54 62.00 -23.09
N LEU A 332 14.99 61.62 -21.90
CA LEU A 332 16.41 61.52 -21.56
C LEU A 332 17.13 60.41 -22.35
N THR A 333 16.41 59.34 -22.68
CA THR A 333 16.97 58.20 -23.42
C THR A 333 16.78 58.28 -24.93
N ASN A 334 16.15 59.35 -25.44
CA ASN A 334 15.83 59.48 -26.87
C ASN A 334 17.09 59.59 -27.74
N ASP A 335 18.16 60.17 -27.19
CA ASP A 335 19.48 60.30 -27.83
C ASP A 335 20.51 59.27 -27.28
N ALA A 336 20.09 58.39 -26.37
CA ALA A 336 20.96 57.36 -25.79
C ALA A 336 21.17 56.23 -26.81
N GLN A 337 22.05 56.45 -27.79
CA GLN A 337 22.64 55.37 -28.57
C GLN A 337 23.31 54.38 -27.59
N PRO A 338 23.18 53.06 -27.80
CA PRO A 338 23.92 52.11 -26.98
C PRO A 338 25.41 52.45 -27.12
N ASN A 339 26.09 52.67 -25.99
CA ASN A 339 27.55 52.78 -25.97
C ASN A 339 28.11 51.43 -26.43
N ASP A 340 28.33 51.34 -27.73
CA ASP A 340 29.02 50.22 -28.35
C ASP A 340 30.51 50.44 -28.09
N ASN A 341 30.95 49.97 -26.93
CA ASN A 341 32.34 50.06 -26.49
C ASN A 341 33.30 49.44 -27.52
N VAL A 342 32.82 48.48 -28.33
CA VAL A 342 33.58 47.88 -29.42
C VAL A 342 33.71 48.84 -30.59
N ARG A 343 32.64 49.56 -30.95
CA ARG A 343 32.66 50.62 -31.97
C ARG A 343 33.56 51.79 -31.58
N GLU A 344 33.55 52.19 -30.31
CA GLU A 344 34.43 53.25 -29.80
C GLU A 344 35.90 52.79 -29.73
N ALA A 345 36.16 51.53 -29.36
CA ALA A 345 37.49 50.94 -29.40
C ALA A 345 38.04 50.82 -30.83
N LEU A 346 37.20 50.48 -31.81
CA LEU A 346 37.56 50.45 -33.23
C LEU A 346 37.81 51.86 -33.79
N ARG A 347 37.04 52.85 -33.34
CA ARG A 347 37.17 54.25 -33.79
C ARG A 347 38.41 54.95 -33.23
N THR A 348 38.83 54.57 -32.01
CA THR A 348 40.01 55.12 -31.33
C THR A 348 41.30 54.36 -31.65
N GLN A 349 41.20 53.24 -32.40
CA GLN A 349 42.35 52.48 -32.85
C GLN A 349 43.08 53.28 -33.94
N ASP A 350 44.33 53.68 -33.65
CA ASP A 350 45.18 54.38 -34.61
C ASP A 350 45.40 53.50 -35.86
N HIS A 351 44.89 53.96 -37.00
CA HIS A 351 45.04 53.33 -38.31
C HIS A 351 46.27 53.86 -39.06
N SER A 352 47.28 54.38 -38.36
CA SER A 352 48.57 54.68 -38.95
C SER A 352 49.20 53.38 -39.48
N VAL A 353 49.02 53.13 -40.78
CA VAL A 353 49.89 52.21 -41.51
C VAL A 353 51.26 52.88 -41.50
N VAL A 354 52.19 52.33 -40.72
CA VAL A 354 53.60 52.72 -40.77
C VAL A 354 54.14 52.25 -42.12
N THR A 355 53.85 53.03 -43.17
CA THR A 355 54.47 52.87 -44.48
C THR A 355 55.89 53.40 -44.38
N GLY A 356 56.84 52.51 -44.06
CA GLY A 356 58.19 52.70 -44.57
C GLY A 356 59.39 52.41 -43.68
N ASP A 357 59.41 51.37 -42.83
CA ASP A 357 60.70 50.94 -42.21
C ASP A 357 60.74 49.48 -41.72
N ALA A 358 60.16 48.55 -42.47
CA ALA A 358 60.09 47.13 -42.07
C ALA A 358 61.08 46.19 -42.78
N TRP A 359 62.27 46.67 -43.15
CA TRP A 359 63.42 45.81 -43.51
C TRP A 359 64.75 46.43 -43.04
N ASN A 360 64.84 46.81 -41.76
CA ASN A 360 66.13 47.18 -41.19
C ASN A 360 66.95 45.93 -40.81
N GLU A 361 68.28 46.05 -40.88
CA GLU A 361 69.24 44.94 -40.69
C GLU A 361 69.13 44.26 -39.30
N ASN A 362 68.44 44.89 -38.33
CA ASN A 362 68.27 44.36 -36.98
C ASN A 362 67.31 43.18 -36.92
N VAL A 363 66.35 43.07 -37.85
CA VAL A 363 65.38 41.96 -37.88
C VAL A 363 66.07 40.63 -38.21
N PHE A 364 67.06 40.64 -39.11
CA PHE A 364 67.81 39.44 -39.49
C PHE A 364 68.85 39.03 -38.44
N ALA A 365 69.45 40.01 -37.75
CA ALA A 365 70.35 39.76 -36.63
C ALA A 365 69.62 39.09 -35.44
N ALA A 366 68.37 39.50 -35.15
CA ALA A 366 67.55 38.88 -34.12
C ALA A 366 67.12 37.44 -34.46
N ALA A 367 67.04 37.10 -35.74
CA ALA A 367 66.73 35.75 -36.23
C ALA A 367 67.97 34.84 -36.39
N GLY A 368 69.17 35.33 -36.06
CA GLY A 368 70.42 34.56 -36.17
C GLY A 368 70.88 34.28 -37.61
N VAL A 369 70.35 35.02 -38.59
CA VAL A 369 70.65 34.82 -40.02
C VAL A 369 71.70 35.83 -40.46
N ASN A 370 72.93 35.37 -40.71
CA ASN A 370 73.99 36.19 -41.28
C ASN A 370 73.80 36.31 -42.80
N LEU A 371 73.36 37.48 -43.26
CA LEU A 371 73.33 37.82 -44.69
C LEU A 371 74.76 38.09 -45.19
N LYS A 372 75.27 37.22 -46.08
CA LYS A 372 76.52 37.47 -46.82
C LYS A 372 76.28 38.62 -47.80
N LYS A 373 76.86 39.80 -47.56
CA LYS A 373 76.87 40.90 -48.53
C LYS A 373 77.86 40.55 -49.67
N GLY A 374 77.33 40.36 -50.88
CA GLY A 374 78.10 40.38 -52.13
C GLY A 374 78.00 39.11 -52.98
N ALA A 375 77.08 39.13 -53.95
CA ALA A 375 77.27 38.82 -55.38
C ALA A 375 76.01 39.26 -56.13
#